data_AF-A0A7C5I669-F1
#
_entry.id   AF-A0A7C5I669-F1
#
_cell.length_a   1.000
_cell.length_b   1.000
_cell.length_c   1.000
_cell.angle_alpha   90.00
_cell.angle_beta   90.00
_cell.angle_gamma   90.00
#
_symmetry.space_group_name_H-M   'P 1'
#
loop_
_entity.id
_entity.type
_entity.pdbx_description
1 polymer ?
#
loop_
_entity_poly.entity_id
_entity_poly.type
_entity_poly.pdbx_seq_one_letter_code
_entity_poly.pdbx_strand_id
1 'polypeptide(L)'
;MLAAGALAAILLAAQPQTDPLEQNFKNPPDSAKPRVWWHWMNGNITKEGIKLDLEWMKRVGIAGFQNFDAALNTPQIVDKRLVYMTPEWRDAFRYAATLADQLGLEMAIAGSPGWSESGGPWVKPEQAMKKYVWSETVVEGGRPFSGTLPKPPAVPGTYQNIPAGPGSGGA
;
A
#
# COMPACT_ATOMS: atom_id res chain seq x y z
N MET A 1 -26.08 81.88 16.32
CA MET A 1 -26.42 80.69 15.52
C MET A 1 -25.60 79.52 16.04
N LEU A 2 -26.21 78.60 16.78
CA LEU A 2 -25.56 77.39 17.31
C LEU A 2 -25.80 76.26 16.30
N ALA A 3 -24.73 75.68 15.76
CA ALA A 3 -24.80 74.50 14.90
C ALA A 3 -24.66 73.25 15.77
N ALA A 4 -25.70 72.41 15.79
CA ALA A 4 -25.70 71.10 16.44
C ALA A 4 -25.18 70.06 15.45
N GLY A 5 -24.03 69.45 15.77
CA GLY A 5 -23.49 68.30 15.03
C GLY A 5 -24.01 67.00 15.61
N ALA A 6 -24.75 66.22 14.82
CA ALA A 6 -25.20 64.88 15.21
C ALA A 6 -24.08 63.85 14.98
N LEU A 7 -23.64 63.17 16.04
CA LEU A 7 -22.81 61.98 15.93
C LEU A 7 -23.68 60.79 15.54
N ALA A 8 -23.48 60.24 14.34
CA ALA A 8 -24.01 58.94 13.96
C ALA A 8 -23.12 57.84 14.57
N ALA A 9 -23.66 57.08 15.52
CA ALA A 9 -22.99 55.90 16.06
C ALA A 9 -23.09 54.74 15.06
N ILE A 10 -21.95 54.30 14.54
CA ILE A 10 -21.85 53.09 13.72
C ILE A 10 -21.89 51.89 14.68
N LEU A 11 -23.01 51.17 14.70
CA LEU A 11 -23.13 49.88 15.38
C LEU A 11 -22.32 48.85 14.59
N LEU A 12 -21.13 48.51 15.08
CA LEU A 12 -20.44 47.30 14.64
C LEU A 12 -21.19 46.10 15.21
N ALA A 13 -21.97 45.42 14.36
CA ALA A 13 -22.51 44.10 14.70
C ALA A 13 -21.35 43.09 14.81
N ALA A 14 -21.15 42.52 15.99
CA ALA A 14 -20.21 41.42 16.18
C ALA A 14 -20.68 40.22 15.35
N GLN A 15 -19.90 39.83 14.34
CA GLN A 15 -20.14 38.59 13.60
C GLN A 15 -19.99 37.42 14.57
N PRO A 16 -20.96 36.49 14.67
CA PRO A 16 -20.81 35.31 15.49
C PRO A 16 -19.61 34.52 14.98
N GLN A 17 -18.55 34.48 15.78
CA GLN A 17 -17.39 33.65 15.53
C GLN A 17 -17.85 32.21 15.69
N THR A 18 -18.05 31.55 14.56
CA THR A 18 -18.40 30.14 14.53
C THR A 18 -17.20 29.32 15.00
N ASP A 19 -17.43 28.39 15.94
CA ASP A 19 -16.37 27.54 16.46
C ASP A 19 -15.84 26.63 15.33
N PRO A 20 -14.55 26.76 14.94
CA PRO A 20 -13.97 25.94 13.89
C PRO A 20 -14.08 24.43 14.17
N LEU A 21 -14.07 24.02 15.44
CA LEU A 21 -14.22 22.62 15.82
C LEU A 21 -15.63 22.12 15.51
N GLU A 22 -16.66 22.88 15.88
CA GLU A 22 -18.05 22.56 15.58
C GLU A 22 -18.29 22.53 14.06
N GLN A 23 -17.73 23.48 13.32
CA GLN A 23 -17.85 23.53 11.86
C GLN A 23 -17.22 22.30 11.19
N ASN A 24 -16.00 21.93 11.59
CA ASN A 24 -15.30 20.76 11.04
C ASN A 24 -15.93 19.45 11.51
N PHE A 25 -16.58 19.42 12.68
CA PHE A 25 -17.33 18.24 13.11
C PHE A 25 -18.60 18.04 12.27
N LYS A 26 -19.31 19.13 11.96
CA LYS A 26 -20.50 19.10 11.08
C LYS A 26 -20.14 18.86 9.61
N ASN A 27 -19.00 19.38 9.16
CA ASN A 27 -18.50 19.25 7.79
C ASN A 27 -17.05 18.73 7.81
N PRO A 28 -16.84 17.42 8.04
CA PRO A 28 -15.48 16.86 8.13
C PRO A 28 -14.64 17.13 6.88
N PRO A 29 -13.41 17.64 7.04
CA PRO A 29 -12.48 17.81 5.92
C PRO A 29 -12.04 16.45 5.35
N ASP A 30 -11.45 16.46 4.15
CA ASP A 30 -10.97 15.22 3.51
C ASP A 30 -9.89 14.48 4.32
N SER A 31 -9.14 15.19 5.16
CA SER A 31 -8.17 14.58 6.09
C SER A 31 -8.81 13.73 7.18
N ALA A 32 -10.09 13.95 7.50
CA ALA A 32 -10.84 13.18 8.49
C ALA A 32 -11.62 11.99 7.88
N LYS A 33 -11.71 11.93 6.54
CA LYS A 33 -12.42 10.85 5.83
C LYS A 33 -11.59 9.57 5.77
N PRO A 34 -12.22 8.39 5.85
CA PRO A 34 -11.51 7.12 5.80
C PRO A 34 -10.90 6.86 4.42
N ARG A 35 -9.87 6.02 4.40
CA ARG A 35 -9.35 5.33 3.20
C ARG A 35 -9.72 3.85 3.28
N VAL A 36 -9.68 3.16 2.15
CA VAL A 36 -9.97 1.73 2.07
C VAL A 36 -8.85 0.93 1.42
N TRP A 37 -8.74 -0.34 1.75
CA TRP A 37 -7.98 -1.29 0.94
C TRP A 37 -8.81 -1.76 -0.24
N TRP A 38 -8.23 -1.74 -1.42
CA TRP A 38 -8.90 -2.12 -2.65
C TRP A 38 -8.06 -3.14 -3.41
N HIS A 39 -8.39 -4.41 -3.20
CA HIS A 39 -7.67 -5.54 -3.76
C HIS A 39 -8.24 -5.90 -5.12
N TRP A 40 -7.37 -5.94 -6.12
CA TRP A 40 -7.64 -6.57 -7.40
C TRP A 40 -7.38 -8.06 -7.29
N MET A 41 -8.47 -8.82 -7.35
CA MET A 41 -8.45 -10.25 -7.05
C MET A 41 -8.09 -11.05 -8.30
N ASN A 42 -6.83 -11.45 -8.40
CA ASN A 42 -6.32 -12.43 -9.36
C ASN A 42 -6.60 -12.07 -10.82
N GLY A 43 -6.37 -10.80 -11.16
CA GLY A 43 -6.54 -10.28 -12.51
C GLY A 43 -8.00 -10.06 -12.94
N ASN A 44 -8.99 -10.25 -12.07
CA ASN A 44 -10.39 -9.90 -12.35
C ASN A 44 -10.59 -8.38 -12.31
N ILE A 45 -10.18 -7.71 -13.39
CA ILE A 45 -10.09 -6.25 -13.46
C ILE A 45 -10.69 -5.78 -14.79
N THR A 46 -11.56 -4.76 -14.73
CA THR A 46 -12.12 -4.08 -15.90
C THR A 46 -12.13 -2.57 -15.65
N LYS A 47 -12.00 -1.74 -16.70
CA LYS A 47 -12.07 -0.28 -16.55
C LYS A 47 -13.46 0.18 -16.11
N GLU A 48 -14.49 -0.53 -16.55
CA GLU A 48 -15.87 -0.30 -16.16
C GLU A 48 -16.06 -0.53 -14.66
N GLY A 49 -15.53 -1.63 -14.11
CA GLY A 49 -15.54 -1.91 -12.67
C GLY A 49 -14.78 -0.86 -11.87
N ILE A 50 -13.57 -0.50 -12.32
CA ILE A 50 -12.76 0.58 -11.72
C ILE A 50 -13.56 1.88 -11.64
N LYS A 51 -14.23 2.26 -12.73
CA LYS A 51 -15.04 3.48 -12.76
C LYS A 51 -16.14 3.46 -11.70
N LEU A 52 -16.92 2.38 -11.67
CA LEU A 52 -18.05 2.24 -10.76
C LEU A 52 -17.61 2.24 -9.29
N ASP A 53 -16.49 1.58 -8.98
CA ASP A 53 -15.91 1.54 -7.64
C ASP A 53 -15.47 2.93 -7.19
N LEU A 54 -14.68 3.64 -8.01
CA LEU A 54 -14.12 4.95 -7.63
C LEU A 54 -15.21 6.03 -7.52
N GLU A 55 -16.20 6.02 -8.43
CA GLU A 55 -17.35 6.92 -8.32
C GLU A 55 -18.19 6.59 -7.07
N TRP A 56 -18.33 5.29 -6.72
CA TRP A 56 -18.99 4.89 -5.47
C TRP A 56 -18.24 5.41 -4.25
N MET A 57 -16.92 5.22 -4.18
CA MET A 57 -16.08 5.72 -3.08
C MET A 57 -16.28 7.23 -2.87
N LYS A 58 -16.27 8.02 -3.97
CA LYS A 58 -16.52 9.46 -3.90
C LYS A 58 -17.91 9.78 -3.35
N ARG A 59 -18.95 9.11 -3.87
CA ARG A 59 -20.35 9.34 -3.45
C ARG A 59 -20.57 9.05 -1.96
N VAL A 60 -19.93 8.01 -1.42
CA VAL A 60 -20.11 7.61 -0.01
C VAL A 60 -19.17 8.30 0.97
N GLY A 61 -18.30 9.21 0.48
CA GLY A 61 -17.43 10.01 1.34
C GLY A 61 -16.12 9.33 1.75
N ILE A 62 -15.64 8.32 0.99
CA ILE A 62 -14.27 7.83 1.09
C ILE A 62 -13.34 8.85 0.43
N ALA A 63 -12.19 9.13 1.04
CA ALA A 63 -11.22 10.11 0.53
C ALA A 63 -10.04 9.48 -0.22
N GLY A 64 -9.94 8.16 -0.26
CA GLY A 64 -8.88 7.48 -1.00
C GLY A 64 -8.86 5.98 -0.81
N PHE A 65 -7.91 5.35 -1.48
CA PHE A 65 -7.75 3.90 -1.46
C PHE A 65 -6.27 3.49 -1.57
N GLN A 66 -6.00 2.27 -1.11
CA GLN A 66 -4.70 1.62 -1.23
C GLN A 66 -4.90 0.39 -2.11
N ASN A 67 -4.27 0.39 -3.29
CA ASN A 67 -4.45 -0.67 -4.28
C ASN A 67 -3.41 -1.80 -4.10
N PHE A 68 -3.89 -3.03 -4.26
CA PHE A 68 -3.10 -4.26 -4.19
C PHE A 68 -3.49 -5.17 -5.34
N ASP A 69 -2.52 -5.72 -6.06
CA ASP A 69 -2.77 -6.82 -7.02
C ASP A 69 -2.51 -8.16 -6.31
N ALA A 70 -3.59 -8.88 -5.98
CA ALA A 70 -3.54 -10.05 -5.12
C ALA A 70 -3.79 -11.33 -5.93
N ALA A 71 -2.74 -12.14 -6.10
CA ALA A 71 -2.78 -13.44 -6.79
C ALA A 71 -3.42 -14.56 -5.93
N LEU A 72 -4.46 -14.24 -5.16
CA LEU A 72 -5.20 -15.24 -4.39
C LEU A 72 -6.10 -16.04 -5.31
N ASN A 73 -6.21 -17.36 -5.07
CA ASN A 73 -7.04 -18.20 -5.91
C ASN A 73 -8.52 -17.76 -5.85
N THR A 74 -9.03 -17.23 -6.95
CA THR A 74 -10.41 -16.78 -7.10
C THR A 74 -10.97 -17.24 -8.45
N PRO A 75 -12.28 -17.51 -8.55
CA PRO A 75 -12.92 -17.79 -9.83
C PRO A 75 -12.67 -16.66 -10.84
N GLN A 76 -12.62 -17.02 -12.12
CA GLN A 76 -12.61 -16.02 -13.18
C GLN A 76 -14.03 -15.52 -13.41
N ILE A 77 -14.24 -14.21 -13.30
CA ILE A 77 -15.53 -13.54 -13.50
C ILE A 77 -15.47 -12.45 -14.57
N VAL A 78 -14.35 -12.36 -15.29
CA VAL A 78 -14.12 -11.48 -16.44
C VAL A 78 -13.69 -12.30 -17.65
N ASP A 79 -13.87 -11.78 -18.86
CA ASP A 79 -13.52 -12.50 -20.09
C ASP A 79 -12.01 -12.81 -20.18
N LYS A 80 -11.18 -11.85 -19.79
CA LYS A 80 -9.72 -11.97 -19.77
C LYS A 80 -9.16 -11.39 -18.47
N ARG A 81 -8.40 -12.20 -17.73
CA ARG A 81 -7.65 -11.72 -16.57
C ARG A 81 -6.54 -10.77 -17.02
N LEU A 82 -6.36 -9.67 -16.30
CA LEU A 82 -5.22 -8.79 -16.48
C LEU A 82 -4.07 -9.28 -15.59
N VAL A 83 -2.99 -9.72 -16.21
CA VAL A 83 -1.79 -10.20 -15.51
C VAL A 83 -0.94 -9.00 -15.10
N TYR A 84 -0.48 -8.99 -13.84
CA TYR A 84 0.32 -7.91 -13.28
C TYR A 84 1.45 -7.45 -14.22
N MET A 85 1.56 -6.13 -14.41
CA MET A 85 2.55 -5.45 -15.25
C MET A 85 2.54 -5.74 -16.77
N THR A 86 1.59 -6.51 -17.32
CA THR A 86 1.39 -6.54 -18.79
C THR A 86 0.92 -5.17 -19.30
N PRO A 87 1.00 -4.88 -20.61
CA PRO A 87 0.49 -3.62 -21.17
C PRO A 87 -0.96 -3.30 -20.75
N GLU A 88 -1.85 -4.29 -20.76
CA GLU A 88 -3.27 -4.10 -20.44
C GLU A 88 -3.49 -3.84 -18.94
N TRP A 89 -2.75 -4.52 -18.06
CA TRP A 89 -2.78 -4.22 -16.63
C TRP A 89 -2.29 -2.80 -16.33
N ARG A 90 -1.18 -2.39 -16.95
CA ARG A 90 -0.62 -1.03 -16.78
C ARG A 90 -1.59 0.03 -17.29
N ASP A 91 -2.33 -0.27 -18.35
CA ASP A 91 -3.36 0.62 -18.89
C ASP A 91 -4.57 0.73 -17.95
N ALA A 92 -5.04 -0.37 -17.36
CA ALA A 92 -6.08 -0.35 -16.33
C ALA A 92 -5.63 0.40 -15.06
N PHE A 93 -4.39 0.18 -14.62
CA PHE A 93 -3.80 0.86 -13.47
C PHE A 93 -3.63 2.36 -13.71
N ARG A 94 -3.16 2.75 -14.90
CA ARG A 94 -3.12 4.16 -15.32
C ARG A 94 -4.52 4.78 -15.31
N TYR A 95 -5.51 4.07 -15.83
CA TYR A 95 -6.90 4.53 -15.83
C TYR A 95 -7.42 4.77 -14.39
N ALA A 96 -7.16 3.85 -13.46
CA ALA A 96 -7.52 4.02 -12.05
C ALA A 96 -6.85 5.25 -11.43
N ALA A 97 -5.54 5.44 -11.65
CA ALA A 97 -4.80 6.59 -11.13
C ALA A 97 -5.31 7.92 -11.69
N THR A 98 -5.58 7.99 -13.00
CA THR A 98 -6.14 9.18 -13.65
C THR A 98 -7.54 9.50 -13.13
N LEU A 99 -8.40 8.49 -12.96
CA LEU A 99 -9.74 8.70 -12.44
C LEU A 99 -9.74 9.12 -10.97
N ALA A 100 -8.84 8.55 -10.16
CA ALA A 100 -8.67 8.93 -8.76
C ALA A 100 -8.30 10.41 -8.62
N ASP A 101 -7.35 10.89 -9.42
CA ASP A 101 -6.98 12.31 -9.49
C ASP A 101 -8.17 13.21 -9.86
N GLN A 102 -8.93 12.84 -10.91
CA GLN A 102 -10.13 13.58 -11.33
C GLN A 102 -11.21 13.65 -10.25
N LEU A 103 -11.34 12.61 -9.43
CA LEU A 103 -12.32 12.55 -8.34
C LEU A 103 -11.80 13.14 -7.02
N GLY A 104 -10.52 13.54 -6.95
CA GLY A 104 -9.87 13.98 -5.72
C GLY A 104 -9.78 12.86 -4.67
N LEU A 105 -9.48 11.64 -5.10
CA LEU A 105 -9.22 10.49 -4.24
C LEU A 105 -7.71 10.28 -4.11
N GLU A 106 -7.23 10.20 -2.87
CA GLU A 106 -5.85 9.80 -2.59
C GLU A 106 -5.64 8.33 -2.98
N MET A 107 -4.59 8.06 -3.76
CA MET A 107 -4.22 6.70 -4.17
C MET A 107 -2.87 6.32 -3.57
N ALA A 108 -2.79 5.15 -2.94
CA ALA A 108 -1.53 4.53 -2.53
C ALA A 108 -1.38 3.12 -3.11
N ILE A 109 -0.15 2.60 -3.05
CA ILE A 109 0.21 1.23 -3.44
C ILE A 109 1.06 0.57 -2.35
N ALA A 110 1.12 -0.77 -2.36
CA ALA A 110 2.08 -1.52 -1.55
C ALA A 110 3.53 -1.28 -1.99
N GLY A 111 4.48 -1.59 -1.10
CA GLY A 111 5.92 -1.50 -1.38
C GLY A 111 6.46 -2.59 -2.32
N SER A 112 5.62 -3.54 -2.72
CA SER A 112 5.95 -4.65 -3.62
C SER A 112 4.69 -5.19 -4.32
N PRO A 113 4.80 -6.01 -5.39
CA PRO A 113 3.67 -6.78 -5.91
C PRO A 113 3.03 -7.63 -4.81
N GLY A 114 1.71 -7.80 -4.82
CA GLY A 114 0.98 -8.35 -3.67
C GLY A 114 0.67 -7.25 -2.65
N TRP A 115 0.96 -7.51 -1.37
CA TRP A 115 0.69 -6.56 -0.27
C TRP A 115 1.88 -6.32 0.68
N SER A 116 2.84 -7.24 0.74
CA SER A 116 4.02 -7.18 1.62
C SER A 116 5.09 -8.12 1.06
N GLU A 117 6.38 -7.88 1.30
CA GLU A 117 6.96 -6.74 2.03
C GLU A 117 7.66 -5.80 1.03
N SER A 118 8.86 -6.18 0.60
CA SER A 118 9.71 -5.41 -0.32
C SER A 118 10.53 -6.36 -1.19
N GLY A 119 9.84 -7.22 -1.94
CA GLY A 119 10.44 -8.24 -2.80
C GLY A 119 10.07 -8.07 -4.27
N GLY A 120 10.87 -8.69 -5.14
CA GLY A 120 10.58 -8.82 -6.56
C GLY A 120 11.66 -9.64 -7.28
N PRO A 121 11.37 -10.16 -8.49
CA PRO A 121 12.32 -10.99 -9.26
C PRO A 121 13.62 -10.26 -9.64
N TRP A 122 13.66 -8.94 -9.50
CA TRP A 122 14.85 -8.10 -9.70
C TRP A 122 15.80 -8.08 -8.49
N VAL A 123 15.39 -8.56 -7.32
CA VAL A 123 16.23 -8.62 -6.12
C VAL A 123 17.16 -9.84 -6.21
N LYS A 124 18.47 -9.61 -6.28
CA LYS A 124 19.46 -10.69 -6.35
C LYS A 124 19.63 -11.40 -5.01
N PRO A 125 20.03 -12.68 -4.96
CA PRO A 125 20.24 -13.41 -3.70
C PRO A 125 21.16 -12.69 -2.72
N GLU A 126 22.20 -12.02 -3.21
CA GLU A 126 23.17 -11.30 -2.37
C GLU A 126 22.58 -10.03 -1.75
N GLN A 127 21.47 -9.51 -2.30
CA GLN A 127 20.75 -8.32 -1.83
C GLN A 127 19.58 -8.69 -0.89
N ALA A 128 19.16 -9.94 -0.86
CA ALA A 128 18.06 -10.41 -0.02
C ALA A 128 18.43 -10.43 1.47
N MET A 129 17.41 -10.66 2.31
CA MET A 129 17.56 -10.86 3.76
C MET A 129 18.52 -12.01 4.06
N LYS A 130 19.35 -11.85 5.10
CA LYS A 130 20.41 -12.79 5.47
C LYS A 130 20.15 -13.35 6.86
N LYS A 131 20.62 -14.57 7.10
CA LYS A 131 20.64 -15.24 8.40
C LYS A 131 22.06 -15.67 8.71
N TYR A 132 22.43 -15.65 9.99
CA TYR A 132 23.69 -16.27 10.42
C TYR A 132 23.59 -17.79 10.30
N VAL A 133 24.67 -18.40 9.81
CA VAL A 133 24.83 -19.85 9.68
C VAL A 133 26.24 -20.22 10.15
N TRP A 134 26.39 -21.42 10.70
CA TRP A 134 27.67 -21.93 11.17
C TRP A 134 27.76 -23.44 10.96
N SER A 135 28.96 -23.96 11.15
CA SER A 135 29.28 -25.38 11.14
C SER A 135 30.32 -25.62 12.23
N GLU A 136 30.27 -26.77 12.87
CA GLU A 136 31.16 -27.10 13.98
C GLU A 136 32.03 -28.31 13.65
N THR A 137 33.25 -28.30 14.20
CA THR A 137 34.19 -29.42 14.13
C THR A 137 34.96 -29.47 15.43
N VAL A 138 34.82 -30.57 16.16
CA VAL A 138 35.59 -30.81 17.39
C VAL A 138 36.96 -31.37 17.01
N VAL A 139 38.03 -30.82 17.60
CA VAL A 139 39.42 -31.22 17.34
C VAL A 139 40.15 -31.56 18.64
N GLU A 140 41.21 -32.34 18.54
CA GLU A 140 42.08 -32.67 19.67
C GLU A 140 43.14 -31.59 19.87
N GLY A 141 43.25 -31.04 21.08
CA GLY A 141 44.24 -30.01 21.42
C GLY A 141 45.69 -30.53 21.40
N GLY A 142 46.63 -29.66 21.04
CA GLY A 142 48.06 -30.03 20.95
C GLY A 142 48.46 -30.74 19.65
N ARG A 143 47.52 -30.92 18.71
CA ARG A 143 47.79 -31.46 17.36
C ARG A 143 47.32 -30.47 16.28
N PRO A 144 48.15 -30.17 15.26
CA PRO A 144 47.69 -29.37 14.12
C PRO A 144 46.53 -30.05 13.39
N PHE A 145 45.46 -29.31 13.10
CA PHE A 145 44.37 -29.77 12.25
C PHE A 145 44.71 -29.52 10.78
N SER A 146 44.69 -30.58 9.95
CA SER A 146 44.96 -30.50 8.50
C SER A 146 43.75 -30.83 7.62
N GLY A 147 42.57 -31.02 8.23
CA GLY A 147 41.33 -31.29 7.51
C GLY A 147 40.71 -30.04 6.90
N THR A 148 39.62 -30.22 6.15
CA THR A 148 38.78 -29.12 5.65
C THR A 148 37.58 -28.95 6.57
N LEU A 149 37.33 -27.72 7.04
CA LEU A 149 36.13 -27.43 7.80
C LEU A 149 34.88 -27.62 6.94
N PRO A 150 33.79 -28.23 7.48
CA PRO A 150 32.52 -28.29 6.79
C PRO A 150 32.06 -26.86 6.43
N LYS A 151 31.42 -26.71 5.28
CA LYS A 151 30.80 -25.42 4.93
C LYS A 151 29.49 -25.26 5.71
N PRO A 152 29.19 -24.07 6.23
CA PRO A 152 27.85 -23.78 6.74
C PRO A 152 26.76 -23.95 5.66
N PRO A 153 25.49 -24.15 6.05
CA PRO A 153 24.38 -24.23 5.11
C PRO A 153 24.31 -23.02 4.16
N ALA A 154 24.29 -23.30 2.86
CA ALA A 154 24.23 -22.27 1.80
C ALA A 154 22.82 -22.05 1.23
N VAL A 155 21.82 -22.81 1.70
CA VAL A 155 20.47 -22.77 1.13
C VAL A 155 19.58 -21.73 1.82
N PRO A 156 18.84 -20.90 1.04
CA PRO A 156 17.67 -20.21 1.57
C PRO A 156 16.64 -21.28 1.96
N GLY A 157 16.17 -21.18 3.19
CA GLY A 157 15.33 -22.19 3.83
C GLY A 157 14.14 -21.52 4.48
N THR A 158 13.06 -22.26 4.70
CA THR A 158 11.82 -21.72 5.30
C THR A 158 12.06 -21.18 6.71
N TYR A 159 13.00 -21.78 7.43
CA TYR A 159 13.44 -21.34 8.75
C TYR A 159 14.84 -21.88 9.07
N GLN A 160 15.73 -21.03 9.58
CA GLN A 160 17.11 -21.39 9.95
C GLN A 160 17.81 -22.26 8.88
N ASN A 161 18.33 -23.44 9.24
CA ASN A 161 19.07 -24.32 8.35
C ASN A 161 18.19 -25.35 7.63
N ILE A 162 16.86 -25.27 7.76
CA ILE A 162 15.93 -26.21 7.16
C ILE A 162 15.81 -25.90 5.66
N PRO A 163 16.21 -26.82 4.76
CA PRO A 163 16.03 -26.63 3.33
C PRO A 163 14.54 -26.49 2.98
N ALA A 164 14.23 -25.67 1.99
CA ALA A 164 12.88 -25.66 1.40
C ALA A 164 12.56 -27.06 0.83
N GLY A 165 11.46 -27.66 1.29
CA GLY A 165 10.97 -28.94 0.77
C GLY A 165 10.16 -28.76 -0.52
N PRO A 166 9.82 -29.85 -1.23
CA PRO A 166 8.88 -29.78 -2.35
C PRO A 166 7.54 -29.22 -1.85
N GLY A 167 7.13 -28.05 -2.34
CA GLY A 167 5.85 -27.41 -1.99
C GLY A 167 5.91 -26.27 -0.97
N SER A 168 7.09 -25.87 -0.47
CA SER A 168 7.22 -24.75 0.48
C SER A 168 7.35 -23.36 -0.17
N GLY A 169 7.06 -23.22 -1.46
CA GLY A 169 6.99 -21.94 -2.16
C GLY A 169 5.60 -21.33 -1.98
N GLY A 170 5.47 -20.37 -1.05
CA GLY A 170 4.29 -19.53 -0.96
C GLY A 170 4.39 -18.37 -1.95
N ALA A 171 3.31 -18.21 -2.73
CA ALA A 171 2.91 -17.07 -3.58
C ALA A 171 3.96 -16.41 -4.47
#